data_AF-A0A2J7VLZ2-F1
#
_entry.id   AF-A0A2J7VLZ2-F1
#
_cell.length_a   1.000
_cell.length_b   1.000
_cell.length_c   1.000
_cell.angle_alpha   90.00
_cell.angle_beta   90.00
_cell.angle_gamma   90.00
#
_symmetry.space_group_name_H-M   'P 1'
#
loop_
_entity.id
_entity.type
_entity.pdbx_description
1 polymer ?
#
loop_
_entity_poly.entity_id
_entity_poly.type
_entity_poly.pdbx_seq_one_letter_code
_entity_poly.pdbx_strand_id
1 'polypeptide(L)' 'MQQDRYLQPHQARQRPATTYEDLLGDVIERAFGDGVHDLAGLVERLNDSGLATPGGQRWTEDLYRHEMAKLGA' A
#
# COMPACT_ATOMS: atom_id res chain seq x y z
N MET A 1 6.03 24.93 -28.93
CA MET A 1 6.01 25.26 -27.49
C MET A 1 5.08 24.27 -26.82
N GLN A 2 5.64 23.25 -26.17
CA GLN A 2 4.85 22.23 -25.47
C GLN A 2 4.75 22.70 -24.03
N GLN A 3 3.55 23.12 -23.61
CA GLN A 3 3.31 23.46 -22.22
C GLN A 3 3.24 22.15 -21.44
N ASP A 4 4.32 21.84 -20.72
CA ASP A 4 4.31 20.79 -19.71
C ASP A 4 3.27 21.13 -18.64
N ARG A 5 2.07 20.55 -18.77
CA ARG A 5 1.15 20.42 -17.65
C ARG A 5 1.54 19.18 -16.87
N TYR A 6 2.66 19.24 -16.15
CA TYR A 6 3.02 18.18 -15.23
C TYR A 6 2.74 18.64 -13.80
N LEU A 7 1.51 18.41 -13.38
CA LEU A 7 1.29 18.07 -11.98
C LEU A 7 2.08 16.77 -11.76
N GLN A 8 3.21 16.84 -11.05
CA GLN A 8 3.85 15.66 -10.43
C GLN A 8 3.43 15.59 -8.96
N PRO A 9 2.14 15.35 -8.61
CA PRO A 9 1.73 15.22 -7.22
C PRO A 9 2.32 13.92 -6.69
N HIS A 10 3.45 14.04 -6.01
CA HIS A 10 4.03 13.02 -5.17
C HIS A 10 3.65 13.36 -3.73
N GLN A 11 2.37 13.23 -3.36
CA GLN A 11 2.00 13.49 -1.97
C GLN A 11 2.74 12.51 -1.06
N ALA A 12 3.61 13.08 -0.21
CA ALA A 12 4.57 12.45 0.70
C ALA A 12 5.72 11.61 0.09
N ARG A 13 5.71 11.26 -1.20
CA ARG A 13 6.75 10.40 -1.80
C ARG A 13 8.09 11.14 -1.98
N GLN A 14 9.10 10.80 -1.18
CA GLN A 14 10.47 11.37 -1.25
C GLN A 14 11.43 10.59 -2.17
N ARG A 15 11.11 9.33 -2.51
CA ARG A 15 11.92 8.44 -3.37
C ARG A 15 11.03 7.57 -4.25
N PRO A 16 11.54 6.93 -5.32
CA PRO A 16 10.81 5.88 -6.01
C PRO A 16 10.32 4.80 -5.04
N ALA A 17 9.14 4.25 -5.33
CA ALA A 17 8.62 3.11 -4.58
C ALA A 17 9.55 1.92 -4.76
N THR A 18 9.67 1.11 -3.71
CA THR A 18 10.29 -0.22 -3.80
C THR A 18 9.30 -1.20 -4.40
N THR A 19 9.79 -2.34 -4.91
CA THR A 19 8.94 -3.44 -5.36
C THR A 19 7.96 -3.91 -4.28
N TYR A 20 8.36 -3.87 -3.00
CA TYR A 20 7.46 -4.20 -1.89
C TYR A 20 6.31 -3.20 -1.76
N GLU A 21 6.60 -1.89 -1.85
CA GLU A 21 5.59 -0.83 -1.77
C GLU A 21 4.63 -0.87 -2.97
N ASP A 22 5.14 -1.20 -4.16
CA ASP A 22 4.30 -1.39 -5.36
C ASP A 22 3.35 -2.58 -5.17
N LEU A 23 3.85 -3.74 -4.73
CA LEU A 23 3.03 -4.92 -4.49
C LEU A 23 2.00 -4.70 -3.36
N LEU A 24 2.39 -3.99 -2.31
CA LEU A 24 1.49 -3.61 -1.23
C LEU A 24 0.36 -2.71 -1.74
N GLY A 25 0.71 -1.71 -2.56
CA GLY A 25 -0.26 -0.85 -3.24
C GLY A 25 -1.22 -1.63 -4.12
N ASP A 26 -0.71 -2.53 -4.98
CA ASP A 26 -1.52 -3.36 -5.87
C ASP A 26 -2.58 -4.18 -5.11
N VAL A 27 -2.23 -4.76 -3.96
CA VAL A 27 -3.17 -5.55 -3.15
C VAL A 27 -4.23 -4.65 -2.51
N ILE A 28 -3.83 -3.49 -2.00
CA ILE A 28 -4.76 -2.52 -1.39
C ILE A 28 -5.73 -1.96 -2.44
N GLU A 29 -5.24 -1.57 -3.61
CA GLU A 29 -6.05 -1.05 -4.72
C GLU A 29 -7.08 -2.08 -5.19
N ARG A 30 -6.68 -3.34 -5.33
CA ARG A 30 -7.61 -4.44 -5.69
C ARG A 30 -8.67 -4.66 -4.61
N ALA A 31 -8.27 -4.67 -3.33
CA ALA A 31 -9.22 -4.84 -2.23
C ALA A 31 -10.29 -3.74 -2.23
N PHE A 32 -9.89 -2.48 -2.42
CA PHE A 32 -10.85 -1.37 -2.58
C PHE A 32 -11.70 -1.52 -3.85
N GLY A 33 -11.12 -1.96 -4.97
CA GLY A 33 -11.85 -2.27 -6.21
C GLY A 33 -12.92 -3.35 -6.03
N ASP A 34 -12.68 -4.32 -5.15
CA ASP A 34 -13.61 -5.40 -4.78
C ASP A 34 -14.62 -4.98 -3.67
N GLY A 35 -14.60 -3.72 -3.24
CA GLY A 35 -15.53 -3.17 -2.25
C GLY A 35 -15.15 -3.40 -0.79
N VAL A 36 -13.91 -3.81 -0.52
CA VAL A 36 -13.38 -3.99 0.84
C VAL A 36 -12.91 -2.66 1.39
N HIS A 37 -13.69 -2.08 2.31
CA HIS A 37 -13.44 -0.73 2.83
C HIS A 37 -13.14 -0.69 4.34
N ASP A 38 -13.09 -1.84 5.00
CA ASP A 38 -12.70 -1.94 6.41
C ASP A 38 -11.31 -2.56 6.57
N LEU A 39 -10.70 -2.31 7.73
CA LEU A 39 -9.33 -2.74 8.00
C LEU A 39 -9.20 -4.26 8.11
N ALA A 40 -10.20 -4.94 8.65
CA ALA A 40 -10.19 -6.39 8.80
C ALA A 40 -10.14 -7.08 7.44
N GLY A 41 -11.00 -6.66 6.50
CA GLY A 41 -11.04 -7.19 5.15
C GLY A 41 -9.76 -6.87 4.36
N LEU A 42 -9.14 -5.71 4.57
CA LEU A 42 -7.85 -5.39 3.96
C LEU A 42 -6.75 -6.37 4.44
N VAL A 43 -6.70 -6.64 5.74
CA VAL A 43 -5.76 -7.61 6.33
C VAL A 43 -6.01 -9.03 5.81
N GLU A 44 -7.27 -9.43 5.62
CA GLU A 44 -7.60 -10.70 4.97
C GLU A 44 -7.06 -10.74 3.54
N ARG A 45 -7.28 -9.70 2.74
CA ARG A 45 -6.83 -9.63 1.32
C ARG A 45 -5.32 -9.67 1.20
N LEU A 46 -4.60 -9.01 2.10
CA LEU A 46 -3.15 -9.10 2.17
C LEU A 46 -2.69 -10.53 2.45
N ASN A 47 -3.31 -11.19 3.41
CA ASN A 47 -2.98 -12.58 3.74
C ASN A 47 -3.32 -13.57 2.61
N ASP A 48 -4.43 -13.35 1.90
CA ASP A 48 -4.85 -14.17 0.76
C ASP A 48 -3.96 -13.97 -0.47
N SER A 49 -3.40 -12.77 -0.65
CA SER A 49 -2.46 -12.46 -1.72
C SER A 49 -1.11 -13.19 -1.57
N GLY A 50 -0.82 -13.71 -0.37
CA GLY A 50 0.48 -14.31 -0.03
C GLY A 50 1.59 -13.30 0.25
N LEU A 51 1.31 -12.00 0.19
CA LEU A 51 2.25 -10.95 0.57
C LEU A 51 2.46 -10.94 2.09
N ALA A 52 3.66 -11.31 2.54
CA ALA A 52 4.04 -11.20 3.95
C ALA A 52 4.41 -9.76 4.31
N THR A 53 4.42 -9.46 5.61
CA THR A 53 5.02 -8.21 6.11
C THR A 53 6.52 -8.15 5.75
N PRO A 54 7.19 -6.98 5.88
CA PRO A 54 8.64 -6.90 5.67
C PRO A 54 9.44 -7.82 6.60
N GLY A 55 8.88 -8.17 7.76
CA GLY A 55 9.44 -9.13 8.71
C GLY A 55 9.11 -10.60 8.41
N GLY A 56 8.42 -10.90 7.31
CA GLY A 56 8.01 -12.26 6.94
C GLY A 56 6.83 -12.82 7.75
N GLN A 57 6.11 -11.98 8.48
CA GLN A 57 4.98 -12.38 9.30
C GLN A 57 3.67 -12.31 8.50
N ARG A 58 2.64 -13.01 8.98
CA ARG A 58 1.27 -12.79 8.51
C ARG A 58 0.77 -11.42 8.95
N TRP A 59 -0.13 -10.84 8.16
CA TRP A 59 -0.70 -9.54 8.49
C TRP A 59 -1.68 -9.64 9.65
N THR A 60 -1.57 -8.67 10.55
CA THR A 60 -2.56 -8.32 11.57
C THR A 60 -2.90 -6.85 11.41
N GLU A 61 -4.02 -6.39 11.99
CA GLU A 61 -4.38 -4.97 11.96
C GLU A 61 -3.32 -4.05 12.57
N ASP A 62 -2.65 -4.52 13.64
CA ASP A 62 -1.59 -3.77 14.31
C ASP A 62 -0.34 -3.65 13.44
N LEU A 63 0.06 -4.74 12.78
CA LEU A 63 1.19 -4.73 11.85
C LEU A 63 0.90 -3.87 10.61
N TYR A 64 -0.34 -3.90 10.11
CA TYR A 64 -0.78 -3.00 9.05
C TYR A 64 -0.65 -1.54 9.46
N ARG A 65 -1.23 -1.16 10.61
CA ARG A 65 -1.15 0.23 11.12
C ARG A 65 0.28 0.67 11.34
N HIS A 66 1.13 -0.19 11.88
CA HIS A 66 2.55 0.10 12.08
C HIS A 66 3.27 0.36 10.76
N GLU A 67 3.08 -0.49 9.75
CA GLU A 67 3.74 -0.30 8.45
C GLU A 67 3.21 0.95 7.73
N MET A 68 1.90 1.21 7.75
CA MET A 68 1.34 2.43 7.16
C MET A 68 1.88 3.70 7.84
N ALA A 69 2.02 3.70 9.17
CA ALA A 69 2.59 4.83 9.91
C ALA A 69 4.07 5.05 9.54
N LYS A 70 4.83 3.98 9.32
CA LYS A 70 6.23 4.05 8.89
C LYS A 70 6.37 4.55 7.45
N LEU A 71 5.49 4.11 6.54
CA LEU A 71 5.52 4.52 5.13
C LEU A 71 5.01 5.95 4.92
N GLY A 72 4.15 6.45 5.81
CA GLY A 72 3.61 7.81 5.78
C GLY A 72 4.43 8.88 6.50
N ALA A 73 5.54 8.51 7.16
CA ALA A 73 6.47 9.41 7.84
C ALA A 73 7.48 10.04 6.85
#